data_AF-A0A7X7BR18-F1
#
_entry.id   AF-A0A7X7BR18-F1
#
_cell.length_a   1.000
_cell.length_b   1.000
_cell.length_c   1.000
_cell.angle_alpha   90.00
_cell.angle_beta   90.00
_cell.angle_gamma   90.00
#
_symmetry.space_group_name_H-M   'P 1'
#
loop_
_entity.id
_entity.type
_entity.pdbx_description
1 polymer ?
#
loop_
_entity_poly.entity_id
_entity_poly.type
_entity_poly.pdbx_seq_one_letter_code
_entity_poly.pdbx_strand_id
1 'polypeptide(L)'
;MSNKRRLWQIFGPVLCAFILLLVVFLIPWERTFSKQTIYEAAASQNTTVFKGSTMKQEAFEDGYVPFYGSSELSRFDPLHPSVIAEKYHRNYRPFLLGGPGSQSLAQFLGMQGTAKQLKNKKAVVIISPQWFTKKGQDPN
;
A
#
# COMPACT_ATOMS: atom_id res chain seq x y z
N MET A 1 2.40 33.42 49.68
CA MET A 1 1.85 32.37 48.80
C MET A 1 2.38 31.02 49.26
N SER A 2 1.53 29.99 49.39
CA SER A 2 1.95 28.66 49.87
C SER A 2 2.91 27.98 48.89
N ASN A 3 4.00 27.37 49.39
CA ASN A 3 5.03 26.68 48.59
C ASN A 3 4.45 25.65 47.60
N LYS A 4 3.30 25.04 47.93
CA LYS A 4 2.58 24.12 47.04
C LYS A 4 2.11 24.78 45.73
N ARG A 5 1.64 26.03 45.78
CA ARG A 5 1.21 26.78 44.57
C ARG A 5 2.39 27.11 43.66
N ARG A 6 3.54 27.45 44.24
CA ARG A 6 4.75 27.79 43.48
C ARG A 6 5.33 26.55 42.78
N LEU A 7 5.32 25.40 43.46
CA LEU A 7 5.75 24.12 42.89
C LEU A 7 4.84 23.68 41.74
N TRP A 8 3.52 23.85 41.88
CA TRP A 8 2.56 23.52 40.82
C TRP A 8 2.67 24.43 39.59
N GLN A 9 3.01 25.71 39.75
CA GLN A 9 3.24 26.62 38.61
C GLN A 9 4.49 26.24 37.80
N ILE A 10 5.45 25.51 38.38
CA ILE A 10 6.68 25.06 37.72
C ILE A 10 6.49 23.67 37.09
N PHE A 11 6.00 22.71 37.86
CA PHE A 11 5.89 21.31 37.40
C PHE A 11 4.55 20.97 36.74
N GLY A 12 3.47 21.70 37.04
CA GLY A 12 2.16 21.49 36.47
C GLY A 12 2.14 21.57 34.93
N PRO A 13 2.74 22.60 34.30
CA PRO A 13 2.85 22.68 32.85
C PRO A 13 3.62 21.51 32.23
N VAL A 14 4.70 21.06 32.89
CA VAL A 14 5.53 19.93 32.42
C VAL A 14 4.75 18.62 32.48
N LEU A 15 4.06 18.36 33.59
CA LEU A 15 3.20 17.18 33.74
C LEU A 15 2.06 17.20 32.72
N CYS A 16 1.44 18.36 32.51
CA CYS A 16 0.37 18.53 31.53
C CYS A 16 0.86 18.26 30.10
N ALA A 17 2.03 18.77 29.73
CA ALA A 17 2.65 18.49 28.44
C ALA A 17 2.94 16.99 28.24
N PHE A 18 3.40 16.30 29.29
CA PHE A 18 3.64 14.86 29.26
C PHE A 18 2.35 14.06 29.05
N ILE A 19 1.27 14.46 29.72
CA ILE A 19 -0.06 13.85 29.56
C ILE A 19 -0.59 14.09 28.14
N LEU A 20 -0.48 15.32 27.62
CA LEU A 20 -0.92 15.63 26.25
C LEU A 20 -0.14 14.82 25.20
N LEU A 21 1.18 14.68 25.39
CA LEU A 21 2.01 13.86 24.52
C LEU A 21 1.58 12.38 24.57
N LEU A 22 1.33 11.83 25.76
CA LEU A 22 0.80 10.47 25.91
C LEU A 22 -0.53 10.30 25.18
N VAL A 23 -1.46 11.26 25.33
CA VAL A 23 -2.74 11.22 24.63
C VAL A 23 -2.54 11.20 23.12
N VAL A 24 -1.66 12.05 22.58
CA VAL A 24 -1.36 12.08 21.14
C VAL A 24 -0.82 10.73 20.65
N PHE A 25 0.08 10.08 21.40
CA PHE A 25 0.61 8.76 21.03
C PHE A 25 -0.40 7.62 21.13
N LEU A 26 -1.45 7.77 21.94
CA LEU A 26 -2.50 6.76 22.11
C LEU A 26 -3.65 6.90 21.09
N ILE A 27 -3.70 7.99 20.31
CA ILE A 27 -4.70 8.15 19.24
C ILE A 27 -4.35 7.20 18.08
N PRO A 28 -5.25 6.28 17.69
CA PRO A 28 -5.04 5.44 16.51
C PRO A 28 -5.12 6.32 15.26
N TRP A 29 -3.97 6.56 14.61
CA TRP A 29 -3.91 7.34 13.39
C TRP A 29 -4.31 6.47 12.19
N GLU A 30 -5.62 6.35 11.97
CA GLU A 30 -6.17 5.69 10.79
C GLU A 30 -5.88 6.55 9.55
N ARG A 31 -5.21 5.98 8.54
CA ARG A 31 -4.99 6.62 7.24
C ARG A 31 -6.00 6.07 6.25
N THR A 32 -6.98 6.88 5.88
CA THR A 32 -7.91 6.57 4.78
C THR A 32 -7.41 7.21 3.48
N PHE A 33 -7.62 6.55 2.35
CA PHE A 33 -7.28 7.11 1.05
C PHE A 33 -8.55 7.54 0.29
N SER A 34 -8.46 8.62 -0.48
CA SER A 34 -9.58 8.98 -1.36
C SER A 34 -9.68 7.98 -2.52
N LYS A 35 -10.89 7.78 -3.06
CA LYS A 35 -11.10 6.94 -4.25
C LYS A 35 -10.22 7.37 -5.43
N GLN A 36 -10.03 8.68 -5.61
CA GLN A 36 -9.17 9.22 -6.65
C GLN A 36 -7.70 8.83 -6.42
N THR A 37 -7.22 8.93 -5.18
CA THR A 37 -5.85 8.53 -4.82
C THR A 37 -5.62 7.04 -5.04
N ILE A 38 -6.60 6.19 -4.69
CA ILE A 38 -6.53 4.75 -4.95
C ILE A 38 -6.51 4.47 -6.44
N TYR A 39 -7.36 5.15 -7.22
CA TYR A 39 -7.39 5.02 -8.68
C TYR A 39 -6.04 5.37 -9.33
N GLU A 40 -5.44 6.51 -8.96
CA GLU A 40 -4.12 6.90 -9.46
C GLU A 40 -3.04 5.91 -9.02
N ALA A 41 -3.08 5.47 -7.77
CA ALA A 41 -2.13 4.50 -7.24
C ALA A 41 -2.20 3.15 -7.96
N ALA A 42 -3.41 2.69 -8.32
CA ALA A 42 -3.63 1.42 -8.99
C ALA A 42 -2.91 1.33 -10.36
N ALA A 43 -2.70 2.45 -11.04
CA ALA A 43 -1.96 2.54 -12.30
C ALA A 43 -0.50 3.01 -12.16
N SER A 44 -0.09 3.47 -10.96
CA SER A 44 1.17 4.19 -10.76
C SER A 44 2.43 3.33 -10.77
N GLN A 45 2.33 2.05 -10.39
CA GLN A 45 3.47 1.16 -10.11
C GLN A 45 4.51 1.78 -9.15
N ASN A 46 4.08 2.68 -8.26
CA ASN A 46 4.95 3.38 -7.32
C ASN A 46 5.55 2.40 -6.28
N THR A 47 6.84 2.51 -6.00
CA THR A 47 7.56 1.64 -5.05
C THR A 47 7.03 1.76 -3.62
N THR A 48 6.57 2.93 -3.20
CA THR A 48 5.93 3.15 -1.89
C THR A 48 4.62 2.38 -1.79
N VAL A 49 3.80 2.40 -2.84
CA VAL A 49 2.53 1.66 -2.91
C VAL A 49 2.80 0.15 -2.98
N PHE A 50 3.81 -0.26 -3.75
CA PHE A 50 4.22 -1.65 -3.89
C PHE A 50 4.66 -2.25 -2.54
N LYS A 51 5.52 -1.54 -1.79
CA LYS A 51 6.05 -1.97 -0.49
C LYS A 51 5.06 -1.80 0.66
N GLY A 52 4.23 -0.76 0.64
CA GLY A 52 3.20 -0.52 1.64
C GLY A 52 2.05 -1.53 1.57
N SER A 53 1.19 -1.59 2.59
CA SER A 53 0.04 -2.52 2.64
C SER A 53 -1.31 -1.80 2.70
N THR A 54 -1.45 -0.73 3.51
CA THR A 54 -2.73 -0.08 3.82
C THR A 54 -3.54 0.31 2.58
N MET A 55 -2.92 0.97 1.61
CA MET A 55 -3.61 1.38 0.39
C MET A 55 -4.06 0.19 -0.48
N LYS A 56 -3.26 -0.88 -0.54
CA LYS A 56 -3.63 -2.11 -1.26
C LYS A 56 -4.79 -2.82 -0.57
N GLN A 57 -4.79 -2.84 0.76
CA GLN A 57 -5.89 -3.41 1.55
C GLN A 57 -7.21 -2.70 1.24
N GLU A 58 -7.22 -1.37 1.30
CA GLU A 58 -8.39 -0.55 0.98
C GLU A 58 -8.85 -0.74 -0.47
N ALA A 59 -7.91 -0.77 -1.42
CA ALA A 59 -8.22 -1.02 -2.83
C ALA A 59 -8.87 -2.41 -3.05
N PHE A 60 -8.34 -3.46 -2.42
CA PHE A 60 -8.88 -4.81 -2.58
C PHE A 60 -10.25 -4.99 -1.92
N GLU A 61 -10.53 -4.23 -0.87
CA GLU A 61 -11.85 -4.14 -0.27
C GLU A 61 -12.84 -3.42 -1.21
N ASP A 62 -12.40 -2.39 -1.93
CA ASP A 62 -13.16 -1.66 -2.97
C ASP A 62 -13.24 -2.38 -4.34
N GLY A 63 -12.90 -3.68 -4.39
CA GLY A 63 -13.08 -4.51 -5.59
C GLY A 63 -11.97 -4.42 -6.64
N TYR A 64 -10.84 -3.80 -6.32
CA TYR A 64 -9.66 -3.88 -7.19
C TYR A 64 -9.07 -5.29 -7.18
N VAL A 65 -8.60 -5.72 -8.36
CA VAL A 65 -7.96 -7.02 -8.57
C VAL A 65 -6.47 -6.80 -8.69
N PRO A 66 -5.61 -7.47 -7.88
CA PRO A 66 -4.17 -7.34 -8.03
C PRO A 66 -3.67 -8.00 -9.31
N PHE A 67 -2.81 -7.29 -10.03
CA PHE A 67 -2.08 -7.76 -11.20
C PHE A 67 -0.59 -7.78 -10.84
N TYR A 68 -0.08 -8.96 -10.51
CA TYR A 68 1.32 -9.18 -10.17
C TYR A 68 2.16 -9.40 -11.43
N GLY A 69 3.27 -8.69 -11.54
CA GLY A 69 4.14 -8.74 -12.71
C GLY A 69 5.47 -8.01 -12.51
N SER A 70 6.05 -7.49 -13.58
CA SER A 70 7.25 -6.67 -13.61
C SER A 70 7.08 -5.46 -14.54
N SER A 71 8.01 -5.22 -15.46
CA SER A 71 8.02 -4.07 -16.38
C SER A 71 6.96 -4.15 -17.47
N GLU A 72 6.38 -5.31 -17.74
CA GLU A 72 5.30 -5.47 -18.71
C GLU A 72 4.04 -4.69 -18.33
N LEU A 73 3.78 -4.52 -17.03
CA LEU A 73 2.64 -3.78 -16.52
C LEU A 73 2.70 -2.27 -16.85
N SER A 74 3.86 -1.73 -17.23
CA SER A 74 4.01 -0.31 -17.58
C SER A 74 3.80 -0.04 -19.07
N ARG A 75 3.58 -1.07 -19.88
CA ARG A 75 3.34 -0.93 -21.32
C ARG A 75 1.89 -0.59 -21.58
N PHE A 76 1.55 0.68 -21.37
CA PHE A 76 0.22 1.20 -21.65
C PHE A 76 0.00 1.36 -23.15
N ASP A 77 -1.08 0.74 -23.62
CA ASP A 77 -1.63 0.86 -24.96
C ASP A 77 -3.16 0.72 -24.87
N PRO A 78 -3.92 0.95 -25.97
CA PRO A 78 -5.39 0.85 -25.94
C PRO A 78 -5.96 -0.51 -25.51
N LEU A 79 -5.15 -1.57 -25.55
CA LEU A 79 -5.49 -2.94 -25.19
C LEU A 79 -4.97 -3.32 -23.79
N HIS A 80 -4.30 -2.40 -23.08
CA HIS A 80 -3.84 -2.64 -21.73
C HIS A 80 -5.01 -2.95 -20.78
N PRO A 81 -4.90 -3.91 -19.84
CA PRO A 81 -6.02 -4.32 -18.98
C PRO A 81 -6.68 -3.17 -18.22
N SER A 82 -5.90 -2.19 -17.74
CA SER A 82 -6.45 -1.02 -17.04
C SER A 82 -7.25 -0.10 -17.97
N VAL A 83 -6.81 0.04 -19.23
CA VAL A 83 -7.50 0.85 -20.24
C VAL A 83 -8.80 0.18 -20.65
N ILE A 84 -8.77 -1.13 -20.94
CA ILE A 84 -9.97 -1.91 -21.29
C ILE A 84 -10.97 -1.90 -20.12
N ALA A 85 -10.51 -2.13 -18.89
CA ALA A 85 -11.38 -2.16 -17.71
C ALA A 85 -12.11 -0.82 -17.51
N GLU A 86 -11.40 0.30 -17.66
CA GLU A 86 -11.98 1.64 -17.54
C GLU A 86 -12.92 1.95 -18.72
N LYS A 87 -12.46 1.74 -19.95
CA LYS A 87 -13.18 2.10 -21.18
C LYS A 87 -14.53 1.39 -21.30
N TYR A 88 -14.59 0.14 -20.86
CA TYR A 88 -15.80 -0.69 -20.95
C TYR A 88 -16.52 -0.82 -19.60
N HIS A 89 -16.19 0.00 -18.61
CA HIS A 89 -16.84 0.04 -17.29
C HIS A 89 -17.01 -1.35 -16.66
N ARG A 90 -15.93 -2.15 -16.67
CA ARG A 90 -15.96 -3.49 -16.08
C ARG A 90 -16.24 -3.40 -14.58
N ASN A 91 -16.78 -4.49 -14.04
CA ASN A 91 -17.06 -4.63 -12.61
C ASN A 91 -15.82 -4.84 -11.73
N TYR A 92 -14.62 -4.64 -12.27
CA TYR A 92 -13.35 -4.71 -11.56
C TYR A 92 -12.37 -3.71 -12.17
N ARG A 93 -11.37 -3.30 -11.36
CA ARG A 93 -10.26 -2.47 -11.81
C ARG A 93 -8.94 -3.18 -11.49
N PRO A 94 -7.98 -3.24 -12.43
CA PRO A 94 -6.64 -3.73 -12.14
C PRO A 94 -5.92 -2.85 -11.12
N PHE A 95 -5.18 -3.47 -10.21
CA PHE A 95 -4.20 -2.82 -9.35
C PHE A 95 -2.82 -3.37 -9.71
N LEU A 96 -2.00 -2.57 -10.38
CA LEU A 96 -0.73 -3.00 -10.96
C LEU A 96 0.34 -3.11 -9.87
N LEU A 97 0.80 -4.33 -9.62
CA LEU A 97 1.79 -4.67 -8.60
C LEU A 97 3.02 -5.27 -9.25
N GLY A 98 3.97 -4.41 -9.58
CA GLY A 98 5.24 -4.82 -10.16
C GLY A 98 5.90 -3.64 -10.84
N GLY A 99 7.21 -3.73 -10.97
CA GLY A 99 8.03 -2.79 -11.71
C GLY A 99 9.22 -3.52 -12.31
N PRO A 100 10.12 -2.80 -12.99
CA PRO A 100 11.35 -3.39 -13.51
C PRO A 100 12.09 -4.17 -12.41
N GLY A 101 12.35 -5.46 -12.65
CA GLY A 101 13.10 -6.32 -11.73
C GLY A 101 12.28 -7.02 -10.64
N SER A 102 11.01 -6.69 -10.42
CA SER A 102 10.18 -7.43 -9.46
C SER A 102 9.86 -8.83 -9.96
N GLN A 103 10.31 -9.86 -9.23
CA GLN A 103 9.98 -11.26 -9.50
C GLN A 103 9.26 -11.90 -8.29
N SER A 104 9.10 -13.23 -8.32
CA SER A 104 8.28 -13.99 -7.37
C SER A 104 8.56 -13.70 -5.89
N LEU A 105 9.82 -13.51 -5.49
CA LEU A 105 10.16 -13.25 -4.08
C LEU A 105 9.66 -11.89 -3.61
N ALA A 106 9.89 -10.83 -4.40
CA ALA A 106 9.40 -9.49 -4.10
C ALA A 106 7.87 -9.46 -4.04
N GLN A 107 7.21 -10.18 -4.97
CA GLN A 107 5.75 -10.29 -4.99
C GLN A 107 5.23 -11.04 -3.75
N PHE A 108 5.86 -12.14 -3.37
CA PHE A 108 5.49 -12.93 -2.19
C PHE A 108 5.54 -12.08 -0.91
N LEU A 109 6.60 -11.30 -0.73
CA LEU A 109 6.73 -10.38 0.41
C LEU A 109 5.62 -9.31 0.39
N GLY A 110 5.36 -8.72 -0.78
CA GLY A 110 4.28 -7.73 -0.96
C GLY A 110 2.87 -8.28 -0.69
N MET A 111 2.65 -9.58 -0.93
CA MET A 111 1.37 -10.27 -0.68
C MET A 111 1.08 -10.47 0.81
N GLN A 112 2.09 -10.65 1.67
CA GLN A 112 1.91 -10.92 3.10
C GLN A 112 1.04 -9.86 3.78
N GLY A 113 1.24 -8.59 3.41
CA GLY A 113 0.47 -7.46 3.94
C GLY A 113 -0.99 -7.42 3.48
N THR A 114 -1.43 -8.29 2.56
CA THR A 114 -2.78 -8.28 1.97
C THR A 114 -3.44 -9.65 1.97
N ALA A 115 -2.83 -10.65 2.61
CA ALA A 115 -3.30 -12.04 2.57
C ALA A 115 -4.76 -12.21 3.04
N LYS A 116 -5.20 -11.42 4.03
CA LYS A 116 -6.59 -11.43 4.52
C LYS A 116 -7.56 -10.98 3.44
N GLN A 117 -7.26 -9.85 2.78
CA GLN A 117 -8.09 -9.28 1.71
C GLN A 117 -8.14 -10.17 0.47
N LEU A 118 -7.10 -10.98 0.23
CA LEU A 118 -7.01 -11.88 -0.92
C LEU A 118 -7.67 -13.24 -0.70
N LYS A 119 -8.07 -13.58 0.53
CA LYS A 119 -8.74 -14.84 0.82
C LYS A 119 -10.02 -14.97 -0.01
N ASN A 120 -10.13 -16.04 -0.79
CA ASN A 120 -11.26 -16.31 -1.71
C ASN A 120 -11.48 -15.23 -2.80
N LYS A 121 -10.47 -14.39 -3.08
CA LYS A 121 -10.52 -13.41 -4.17
C LYS A 121 -9.67 -13.87 -5.36
N LYS A 122 -9.85 -13.19 -6.49
CA LYS A 122 -9.08 -13.43 -7.71
C LYS A 122 -7.83 -12.55 -7.74
N ALA A 123 -6.78 -13.07 -8.36
CA ALA A 123 -5.56 -12.34 -8.68
C ALA A 123 -5.08 -12.73 -10.08
N VAL A 124 -4.33 -11.85 -10.72
CA VAL A 124 -3.61 -12.14 -11.97
C VAL A 124 -2.12 -12.16 -11.65
N VAL A 125 -1.41 -13.21 -12.07
CA VAL A 125 0.04 -13.32 -11.94
C VAL A 125 0.63 -13.56 -13.31
N ILE A 126 1.43 -12.62 -13.79
CA ILE A 126 2.20 -12.78 -15.02
C ILE A 126 3.50 -13.49 -14.64
N ILE A 127 3.86 -14.54 -15.35
CA ILE A 127 5.09 -15.31 -15.14
C ILE A 127 5.95 -15.16 -16.38
N SER A 128 7.03 -14.40 -16.27
CA SER A 128 7.95 -14.16 -17.38
C SER A 128 9.08 -15.20 -17.36
N PRO A 129 9.30 -15.97 -18.44
CA PRO A 129 10.38 -16.96 -18.51
C PRO A 129 11.77 -16.38 -18.21
N GLN A 130 11.98 -15.09 -18.51
CA GLN A 130 13.23 -14.37 -18.27
C GLN A 130 13.59 -14.25 -16.77
N TRP A 131 12.65 -14.50 -15.85
CA TRP A 131 12.93 -14.49 -14.42
C TRP A 131 13.76 -15.71 -13.98
N PHE A 132 13.70 -16.81 -14.73
CA PHE A 132 14.29 -18.10 -14.37
C PHE A 132 15.73 -18.25 -14.88
N THR A 133 16.57 -17.27 -14.57
CA THR A 133 18.00 -17.36 -14.88
C THR A 133 18.71 -18.30 -13.89
N LYS A 134 19.91 -18.80 -14.23
CA LYS A 134 20.72 -19.64 -13.33
C LYS A 134 21.01 -18.98 -11.98
N LYS A 135 21.09 -17.64 -11.95
CA LYS A 135 21.35 -16.87 -10.72
C LYS A 135 20.07 -16.37 -10.04
N GLY A 136 18.89 -16.55 -10.66
CA GLY A 136 17.62 -16.07 -10.13
C GLY A 136 17.45 -14.54 -10.23
N GLN A 137 16.72 -13.97 -9.27
CA GLN A 137 16.44 -12.54 -9.17
C GLN A 137 17.71 -11.76 -8.78
N ASP A 138 17.91 -10.60 -9.40
CA ASP A 138 18.95 -9.65 -8.98
C ASP A 138 18.65 -9.14 -7.57
N PRO A 139 19.61 -9.20 -6.62
CA PRO A 139 19.41 -8.70 -5.26
C PRO A 139 19.40 -7.16 -5.14
N ASN A 140 19.80 -6.42 -6.19
CA ASN A 140 19.81 -4.95 -6.21
C ASN A 140 18.46 -4.38 -6.69
#